data_AF-A0A8T5R9F2-F1
#
_entry.id   AF-A0A8T5R9F2-F1
#
_cell.length_a   1.000
_cell.length_b   1.000
_cell.length_c   1.000
_cell.angle_alpha   90.00
_cell.angle_beta   90.00
_cell.angle_gamma   90.00
#
_symmetry.space_group_name_H-M   'P 1'
#
loop_
_entity.id
_entity.type
_entity.pdbx_description
1 polymer ?
#
loop_
_entity_poly.entity_id
_entity_poly.type
_entity_poly.pdbx_seq_one_letter_code
_entity_poly.pdbx_strand_id
1 'polypeptide(L)'
;MSLPSAPNVIKVLQEGEINDELDYALMKYLIKKRGPGYTACQPQLVELENSKQAIKMNIDNTFIDKDNNLMGLGIVGTLFVDIESPELDVIYCSSSEELAINIEKLKSTGIQPQTRPKGKY
;
A
#
# COMPACT_ATOMS: atom_id res chain seq x y z
N MET A 1 -19.67 -7.82 12.95
CA MET A 1 -18.62 -6.82 13.22
C MET A 1 -18.41 -6.07 11.92
N SER A 2 -18.69 -4.77 11.90
CA SER A 2 -18.45 -3.92 10.72
C SER A 2 -16.96 -3.93 10.43
N LEU A 3 -16.56 -4.23 9.19
CA LEU A 3 -15.18 -4.03 8.75
C LEU A 3 -14.80 -2.57 9.05
N PRO A 4 -13.58 -2.29 9.57
CA PRO A 4 -13.15 -0.91 9.75
C PRO A 4 -13.21 -0.23 8.38
N SER A 5 -13.99 0.84 8.28
CA SER A 5 -14.05 1.66 7.08
C SER A 5 -12.72 2.37 6.88
N ALA A 6 -12.31 2.56 5.62
CA ALA A 6 -11.13 3.34 5.31
C ALA A 6 -11.25 4.74 5.94
N PRO A 7 -10.19 5.26 6.58
CA PRO A 7 -10.19 6.63 7.09
C PRO A 7 -10.43 7.65 5.98
N ASN A 8 -11.23 8.67 6.28
CA ASN A 8 -11.44 9.80 5.38
C ASN A 8 -10.26 10.76 5.47
N VAL A 9 -9.61 11.01 4.33
CA VAL A 9 -8.54 11.99 4.18
C VAL A 9 -9.15 13.36 3.88
N ILE A 10 -8.94 14.32 4.77
CA ILE A 10 -9.39 15.71 4.56
C ILE A 10 -8.38 16.51 3.75
N LYS A 11 -7.09 16.19 3.89
CA LYS A 11 -6.02 16.93 3.21
C LYS A 11 -4.77 16.07 3.02
N VAL A 12 -4.10 16.23 1.89
CA VAL A 12 -2.72 15.75 1.69
C VAL A 12 -1.78 16.87 2.13
N LEU A 13 -0.94 16.59 3.12
CA LEU A 13 0.02 17.54 3.69
C LEU A 13 1.34 17.50 2.93
N GLN A 14 1.81 16.31 2.57
CA GLN A 14 3.07 16.13 1.85
C GLN A 14 3.04 14.83 1.03
N GLU A 15 3.65 14.86 -0.15
CA GLU A 15 3.95 13.67 -0.95
C GLU A 15 5.47 13.51 -1.01
N GLY A 16 5.97 12.28 -1.08
CA GLY A 16 7.40 12.07 -1.22
C GLY A 16 7.85 10.66 -0.88
N GLU A 17 8.96 10.59 -0.14
CA GLU A 17 9.57 9.35 0.32
C GLU A 17 9.46 9.28 1.85
N ILE A 18 9.36 8.06 2.36
CA ILE A 18 9.54 7.77 3.78
C ILE A 18 10.96 7.26 4.00
N ASN A 19 11.43 7.26 5.24
CA ASN A 19 12.75 6.70 5.52
C ASN A 19 12.76 5.17 5.26
N ASP A 20 13.95 4.63 4.99
CA ASP A 20 14.13 3.21 4.62
C ASP A 20 13.65 2.23 5.70
N GLU A 21 13.74 2.60 6.98
CA GLU A 21 13.31 1.75 8.08
C GLU A 21 11.78 1.58 8.08
N LEU A 22 11.06 2.67 7.86
CA LEU A 22 9.61 2.67 7.71
C LEU A 22 9.21 1.87 6.47
N ASP A 23 9.85 2.10 5.32
CA ASP A 23 9.54 1.38 4.08
C ASP A 23 9.72 -0.14 4.27
N TYR A 24 10.84 -0.55 4.87
CA TYR A 24 11.12 -1.95 5.17
C TYR A 24 10.09 -2.56 6.15
N ALA A 25 9.73 -1.85 7.21
CA ALA A 25 8.75 -2.32 8.18
C ALA A 25 7.36 -2.54 7.54
N LEU A 26 6.95 -1.64 6.65
CA LEU A 26 5.66 -1.71 5.95
C LEU A 26 5.64 -2.84 4.93
N MET A 27 6.73 -3.03 4.19
CA MET A 27 6.90 -4.17 3.30
C MET A 27 6.84 -5.50 4.06
N LYS A 28 7.53 -5.59 5.21
CA LYS A 28 7.49 -6.77 6.08
C LYS A 28 6.08 -7.03 6.63
N TYR A 29 5.36 -5.98 7.01
CA TYR A 29 3.97 -6.08 7.45
C TYR A 29 3.09 -6.66 6.34
N LEU A 30 3.15 -6.10 5.12
CA LEU A 30 2.36 -6.57 3.98
C LEU A 30 2.65 -8.04 3.67
N ILE A 31 3.93 -8.44 3.61
CA ILE A 31 4.32 -9.84 3.37
C ILE A 31 3.74 -10.75 4.46
N LYS A 32 3.81 -10.35 5.74
CA LYS A 32 3.31 -11.15 6.86
C LYS A 32 1.77 -11.24 6.91
N LYS A 33 1.06 -10.18 6.51
CA LYS A 33 -0.40 -10.05 6.71
C LYS A 33 -1.24 -10.27 5.45
N ARG A 34 -0.66 -10.09 4.26
CA ARG A 34 -1.31 -10.22 2.94
C ARG A 34 -0.63 -11.24 2.05
N GLY A 35 0.61 -11.61 2.36
CA GLY A 35 1.42 -12.52 1.55
C GLY A 35 2.29 -11.77 0.54
N PRO A 36 3.08 -12.49 -0.26
CA PRO A 36 3.89 -11.90 -1.32
C PRO A 36 3.01 -11.34 -2.45
N GLY A 37 3.61 -10.50 -3.28
CA GLY A 37 2.96 -9.94 -4.47
C GLY A 37 2.21 -8.63 -4.23
N TYR A 38 2.52 -7.95 -3.13
CA TYR A 38 2.04 -6.63 -2.79
C TYR A 38 3.20 -5.74 -2.39
N THR A 39 3.21 -4.52 -2.89
CA THR A 39 4.24 -3.52 -2.59
C THR A 39 3.59 -2.23 -2.15
N ALA A 40 3.98 -1.71 -0.98
CA ALA A 40 3.59 -0.38 -0.55
C ALA A 40 4.32 0.66 -1.40
N CYS A 41 3.62 1.69 -1.87
CA CYS A 41 4.21 2.73 -2.71
C CYS A 41 3.48 4.05 -2.54
N GLN A 42 4.05 5.11 -3.12
CA GLN A 42 3.48 6.47 -3.13
C GLN A 42 3.10 6.95 -1.72
N PRO A 43 4.06 7.03 -0.78
CA PRO A 43 3.73 7.51 0.55
C PRO A 43 3.32 8.98 0.53
N GLN A 44 2.26 9.27 1.29
CA GLN A 44 1.68 10.59 1.45
C GLN A 44 1.43 10.84 2.93
N LEU A 45 1.92 11.95 3.46
CA LEU A 45 1.47 12.45 4.75
C LEU A 45 0.09 13.08 4.56
N VAL A 46 -0.90 12.58 5.28
CA VAL A 46 -2.29 13.01 5.18
C VAL A 46 -2.85 13.41 6.53
N GLU A 47 -3.81 14.33 6.50
CA GLU A 47 -4.64 14.69 7.63
C GLU A 47 -5.99 13.98 7.50
N LEU A 48 -6.43 13.33 8.58
CA LEU A 48 -7.68 12.58 8.68
C LEU A 48 -8.77 13.44 9.35
N GLU A 49 -10.05 13.07 9.18
CA GLU A 49 -11.21 13.83 9.72
C GLU A 49 -11.17 14.10 11.24
N ASN A 50 -10.47 13.29 12.01
CA ASN A 50 -10.27 13.47 13.46
C ASN A 50 -9.08 14.39 13.80
N SER A 51 -8.60 15.19 12.84
CA SER A 51 -7.39 16.01 12.94
C SER A 51 -6.12 15.23 13.25
N LYS A 52 -6.12 13.90 13.04
CA LYS A 52 -4.94 13.06 13.19
C LYS A 52 -4.16 13.01 11.88
N GLN A 53 -2.83 13.03 11.98
CA GLN A 53 -1.96 12.81 10.83
C GLN A 53 -1.63 11.32 10.68
N ALA A 54 -1.55 10.86 9.44
CA ALA A 54 -1.20 9.49 9.11
C ALA A 54 -0.34 9.44 7.85
N ILE A 55 0.47 8.39 7.70
CA ILE A 55 1.07 8.04 6.42
C ILE A 55 0.06 7.17 5.67
N LYS A 56 -0.40 7.67 4.52
CA LYS A 56 -1.15 6.89 3.54
C LYS A 56 -0.17 6.32 2.53
N MET A 57 -0.29 5.03 2.23
CA MET A 57 0.41 4.38 1.13
C MET A 57 -0.57 3.62 0.26
N ASN A 58 -0.26 3.55 -1.03
CA ASN A 58 -0.96 2.70 -1.97
C ASN A 58 -0.34 1.29 -1.99
N ILE A 59 -1.16 0.28 -2.24
CA ILE A 59 -0.72 -1.11 -2.39
C ILE A 59 -0.77 -1.45 -3.87
N ASP A 60 0.40 -1.60 -4.51
CA ASP A 60 0.53 -2.10 -5.89
C ASP A 60 0.56 -3.63 -5.87
N ASN A 61 -0.15 -4.27 -6.81
CA ASN A 61 -0.02 -5.70 -7.02
C ASN A 61 1.21 -5.98 -7.89
N THR A 62 2.18 -6.67 -7.32
CA THR A 62 3.47 -6.93 -7.96
C THR A 62 3.75 -8.41 -8.10
N PHE A 63 4.58 -8.79 -9.06
CA PHE A 63 5.04 -10.17 -9.25
C PHE A 63 6.33 -10.21 -10.05
N ILE A 64 7.04 -11.33 -10.00
CA ILE A 64 8.25 -11.56 -10.82
C ILE A 64 7.84 -12.26 -12.11
N ASP A 65 8.26 -11.73 -13.26
CA ASP A 65 8.04 -12.37 -14.56
C ASP A 65 9.07 -13.47 -14.86
N LYS A 66 8.98 -14.09 -16.04
CA LYS A 66 9.89 -15.16 -16.48
C LYS A 66 11.33 -14.69 -16.68
N ASP A 67 11.52 -13.40 -16.92
CA ASP A 67 12.81 -12.77 -17.16
C ASP A 67 13.39 -12.15 -15.87
N ASN A 68 12.79 -12.49 -14.72
CA ASN A 68 13.19 -12.02 -13.40
C ASN A 68 13.02 -10.50 -13.22
N ASN A 69 12.11 -9.86 -13.94
CA ASN A 69 11.73 -8.46 -13.75
C ASN A 69 10.61 -8.35 -12.71
N LEU A 70 10.67 -7.30 -11.88
CA LEU A 70 9.56 -6.93 -11.02
C LEU A 70 8.51 -6.22 -11.86
N MET A 71 7.33 -6.80 -11.96
CA MET A 71 6.19 -6.26 -12.69
C MET A 71 5.14 -5.77 -11.70
N GLY A 72 4.44 -4.69 -12.03
CA GLY A 72 3.32 -4.15 -11.28
C GLY A 72 2.07 -4.08 -12.17
N LEU A 73 0.96 -4.65 -11.70
CA LEU A 73 -0.34 -4.60 -12.38
C LEU A 73 -1.05 -3.27 -12.14
N GLY A 74 -0.82 -2.63 -10.98
CA GLY A 74 -1.47 -1.39 -10.59
C GLY A 74 -1.93 -1.38 -9.13
N ILE A 75 -2.41 -0.21 -8.69
CA ILE A 75 -2.86 0.00 -7.32
C ILE A 75 -4.17 -0.77 -7.07
N VAL A 76 -4.16 -1.63 -6.05
CA VAL A 76 -5.26 -2.52 -5.68
C VAL A 76 -5.82 -2.26 -4.29
N GLY A 77 -5.16 -1.42 -3.50
CA GLY A 77 -5.63 -1.03 -2.17
C GLY A 77 -4.83 0.09 -1.54
N THR A 78 -5.11 0.34 -0.27
CA THR A 78 -4.46 1.40 0.52
C THR A 78 -4.15 0.92 1.93
N LEU A 79 -3.10 1.51 2.50
CA LEU A 79 -2.62 1.34 3.86
C LEU A 79 -2.56 2.72 4.53
N PHE A 80 -3.00 2.81 5.79
CA PHE A 80 -2.82 3.98 6.65
C PHE A 80 -2.08 3.56 7.90
N VAL A 81 -1.05 4.33 8.24
CA VAL A 81 -0.18 4.06 9.38
C VAL A 81 -0.10 5.30 10.25
N ASP A 82 -0.14 5.07 11.54
CA ASP A 82 0.01 6.11 12.54
C ASP A 82 1.46 6.57 12.62
N ILE A 83 1.68 7.87 12.45
CA ILE A 83 3.02 8.46 12.52
C ILE A 83 3.51 8.66 13.95
N GLU A 84 2.58 8.74 14.89
CA GLU A 84 2.88 8.99 16.30
C GLU A 84 3.12 7.68 17.06
N SER A 85 2.79 6.53 16.46
CA SER A 85 3.02 5.23 17.08
C SER A 85 4.49 4.84 16.97
N PRO A 86 5.19 4.61 18.11
CA PRO A 86 6.57 4.14 18.10
C PRO A 86 6.72 2.73 17.50
N GLU A 87 5.63 1.98 17.33
CA GLU A 87 5.63 0.62 16.77
C GLU A 87 5.01 0.52 15.36
N LEU A 88 4.75 1.65 14.69
CA LEU A 88 4.09 1.69 13.38
C LEU A 88 2.72 1.00 13.34
N ASP A 89 1.80 1.47 14.19
CA ASP A 89 0.44 0.96 14.21
C ASP A 89 -0.28 1.21 12.88
N VAL A 90 -0.70 0.12 12.24
CA VAL A 90 -1.52 0.17 11.04
C VAL A 90 -2.95 0.53 11.45
N ILE A 91 -3.36 1.75 11.14
CA ILE A 91 -4.71 2.28 11.36
C ILE A 91 -5.71 1.53 10.47
N TYR A 92 -5.35 1.33 9.21
CA TYR A 92 -6.19 0.65 8.24
C TYR A 92 -5.33 0.00 7.16
N CYS A 93 -5.77 -1.16 6.67
CA CYS A 93 -5.21 -1.81 5.50
C CYS A 93 -6.35 -2.46 4.72
N SER A 94 -6.44 -2.22 3.42
CA SER A 94 -7.44 -2.87 2.55
C SER A 94 -7.47 -4.38 2.82
N SER A 95 -8.68 -4.92 2.85
CA SER A 95 -8.91 -6.34 3.16
C SER A 95 -8.41 -7.23 2.03
N SER A 96 -8.06 -8.49 2.33
CA SER A 96 -7.64 -9.44 1.30
C SER A 96 -8.69 -9.65 0.21
N GLU A 97 -9.98 -9.60 0.59
CA GLU A 97 -11.11 -9.71 -0.33
C GLU A 97 -11.16 -8.51 -1.29
N GLU A 98 -11.00 -7.30 -0.76
CA GLU A 98 -10.96 -6.07 -1.56
C GLU A 98 -9.76 -6.05 -2.53
N LEU A 99 -8.58 -6.46 -2.06
CA LEU A 99 -7.38 -6.57 -2.90
C LEU A 99 -7.63 -7.56 -4.06
N ALA A 100 -8.17 -8.74 -3.77
CA ALA A 100 -8.46 -9.75 -4.79
C ALA A 100 -9.49 -9.26 -5.82
N ILE A 101 -10.57 -8.62 -5.37
CA ILE A 101 -11.58 -8.02 -6.26
C ILE A 101 -10.95 -6.97 -7.17
N ASN A 102 -10.09 -6.11 -6.63
CA ASN A 102 -9.45 -5.05 -7.39
C ASN A 102 -8.41 -5.60 -8.38
N ILE A 103 -7.68 -6.65 -8.02
CA ILE A 103 -6.80 -7.38 -8.96
C ILE A 103 -7.60 -7.91 -10.15
N GLU A 104 -8.71 -8.60 -9.91
CA GLU A 104 -9.53 -9.17 -10.99
C GLU A 104 -10.15 -8.07 -11.87
N LYS A 105 -10.56 -6.95 -11.28
CA LYS A 105 -10.97 -5.75 -12.04
C LYS A 105 -9.85 -5.27 -12.95
N LEU A 106 -8.64 -5.06 -12.42
CA LEU A 106 -7.49 -4.61 -13.23
C LEU A 106 -7.19 -5.59 -14.37
N LYS A 107 -7.19 -6.90 -14.11
CA LYS A 107 -7.01 -7.91 -15.17
C LYS A 107 -8.10 -7.82 -16.26
N SER A 108 -9.35 -7.59 -15.88
CA SER A 108 -10.47 -7.49 -16.82
C SER A 108 -10.44 -6.25 -17.70
N THR A 109 -9.76 -5.18 -17.27
CA THR A 109 -9.58 -3.96 -18.06
C THR A 109 -8.57 -4.11 -19.20
N GLY A 110 -7.83 -5.22 -19.25
CA GLY A 110 -6.79 -5.45 -20.27
C GLY A 110 -5.51 -4.64 -20.05
N ILE A 111 -5.36 -3.99 -18.88
CA ILE A 111 -4.11 -3.31 -18.50
C ILE A 111 -2.98 -4.33 -18.46
N GLN A 112 -1.89 -4.01 -19.15
CA GLN A 112 -0.68 -4.82 -19.13
C GLN A 112 0.18 -4.43 -17.92
N PRO A 113 0.71 -5.42 -17.18
CA PRO A 113 1.68 -5.18 -16.13
C PRO A 113 2.88 -4.38 -16.65
N GLN A 114 3.37 -3.44 -15.85
CA GLN A 114 4.50 -2.59 -16.18
C GLN A 114 5.71 -2.94 -15.32
N THR A 115 6.91 -2.82 -15.88
CA THR A 115 8.13 -2.98 -15.10
C THR A 115 8.20 -1.94 -13.99
N ARG A 116 8.51 -2.40 -12.78
CA ARG A 116 8.77 -1.59 -11.60
C ARG A 116 10.27 -1.63 -11.28
N PRO A 117 10.85 -0.53 -10.77
CA PRO A 117 12.20 -0.60 -10.23
C PRO A 117 12.22 -1.64 -9.11
N LYS A 118 13.20 -2.54 -9.12
CA LYS A 118 13.47 -3.38 -7.95
C LYS A 118 13.90 -2.42 -6.83
N GLY A 119 13.18 -2.45 -5.71
CA GLY A 119 13.53 -1.66 -4.53
C GLY A 119 15.00 -1.91 -4.14
N LYS A 120 15.64 -0.89 -3.56
CA LYS A 120 17.03 -0.99 -3.08
C LYS A 120 17.08 -1.72 -1.73
N TYR A 121 16.65 -2.98 -1.67
CA TYR A 121 16.69 -3.75 -0.42
C TYR A 121 17.22 -5.16 -0.66
#